data_AF-A0A6D2I3H2-F1
#
_entry.id   AF-A0A6D2I3H2-F1
#
_cell.length_a   1.000
_cell.length_b   1.000
_cell.length_c   1.000
_cell.angle_alpha   90.00
_cell.angle_beta   90.00
_cell.angle_gamma   90.00
#
_symmetry.space_group_name_H-M   'P 1'
#
loop_
_entity.id
_entity.type
_entity.pdbx_description
1 polymer ?
#
loop_
_entity_poly.entity_id
_entity_poly.type
_entity_poly.pdbx_seq_one_letter_code
_entity_poly.pdbx_strand_id
1 'polypeptide(L)'
;MSETSDLCLELSQDDPFYQEKKKLLHCKGLGVKETVNISGSLCQQSMNVALEKLLQFGRIANLDKVEVYFGEDACTSPAGMYSFRNEISALSWILSLIPVSCKSEALRAAVISRISEVAGGEKEEARVDEKESRIVQWGQDNGVKTKLQIAQIDGYGRGAIADQDLKFGDVALEIPISCIISEDYVFNSDMYPILEKIDGMTCETMLLLWTMREKHNRHSKFKPYFDSLQEKFCTGLSFGVDAIMALDGTLLLDEIMQAKELLRERYDELFPLLSNEGHVFPVELYTWEHYLWACELFYSNSMQIKFPDGKLKTCLVPVAGFLNHSIKPHIVKYGKVDAGTSSLKFPLSRPCNKGEQCFLNYGNYSSSHLLTFYGFLPKGDNPYDVIPLDVDVIDDEECSWTSHMLRGTWLSSNHNIFHYGLPTPLLNYLRRAHGLVHHSETDLWKNLEVEMGVLENLRSTFEDMMHNLGDDAESIDTDWDVKMAMEFKERHRKIVSSILDSCSKGIKLVQDAMV
;
A
#
# COMPACT_ATOMS: atom_id res chain seq x y z
N MET A 1 -12.61 18.02 41.21
CA MET A 1 -13.30 17.33 40.11
C MET A 1 -12.30 16.35 39.53
N SER A 2 -12.53 15.05 39.70
CA SER A 2 -11.60 14.02 39.24
C SER A 2 -11.62 13.95 37.73
N GLU A 3 -10.53 14.33 37.07
CA GLU A 3 -10.32 14.02 35.66
C GLU A 3 -10.28 12.49 35.52
N THR A 4 -11.38 11.90 35.09
CA THR A 4 -11.46 10.49 34.70
C THR A 4 -10.55 10.30 33.50
N SER A 5 -9.45 9.57 33.70
CA SER A 5 -8.44 9.28 32.66
C SER A 5 -8.88 8.10 31.78
N ASP A 6 -10.09 8.20 31.24
CA ASP A 6 -10.70 7.17 30.40
C ASP A 6 -10.40 7.46 28.93
N LEU A 7 -9.92 6.47 28.18
CA LEU A 7 -9.82 6.55 26.73
C LEU A 7 -11.12 6.13 26.08
N CYS A 8 -11.65 6.99 25.22
CA CYS A 8 -12.77 6.67 24.36
C CYS A 8 -12.24 6.18 23.00
N LEU A 9 -12.64 4.98 22.61
CA LEU A 9 -12.41 4.41 21.29
C LEU A 9 -13.72 4.51 20.52
N GLU A 10 -13.67 5.00 19.29
CA GLU A 10 -14.86 5.17 18.47
C GLU A 10 -14.52 4.90 17.01
N LEU A 11 -15.31 4.03 16.39
CA LEU A 11 -15.24 3.77 14.95
C LEU A 11 -16.02 4.87 14.23
N SER A 12 -15.38 5.58 13.30
CA SER A 12 -16.01 6.66 12.54
C SER A 12 -17.16 6.13 11.68
N GLN A 13 -18.32 6.79 11.72
CA GLN A 13 -19.46 6.44 10.85
C GLN A 13 -19.19 6.73 9.37
N ASP A 14 -18.23 7.63 9.08
CA ASP A 14 -17.78 7.94 7.73
C ASP A 14 -16.78 6.91 7.18
N ASP A 15 -16.43 5.86 7.94
CA ASP A 15 -15.56 4.80 7.45
C ASP A 15 -16.28 4.00 6.35
N PRO A 16 -15.69 3.85 5.14
CA PRO A 16 -16.34 3.15 4.03
C PRO A 16 -16.63 1.67 4.32
N PHE A 17 -15.96 1.08 5.31
CA PHE A 17 -16.15 -0.31 5.75
C PHE A 17 -16.76 -0.38 7.15
N TYR A 18 -17.53 0.63 7.55
CA TYR A 18 -18.08 0.72 8.91
C TYR A 18 -18.90 -0.52 9.30
N GLN A 19 -19.71 -1.07 8.39
CA GLN A 19 -20.58 -2.21 8.70
C GLN A 19 -19.76 -3.49 8.90
N GLU A 20 -18.78 -3.75 8.04
CA GLU A 20 -17.88 -4.88 8.12
C GLU A 20 -17.02 -4.80 9.39
N LYS A 21 -16.39 -3.64 9.64
CA LYS A 21 -15.59 -3.42 10.85
C LYS A 21 -16.42 -3.51 12.12
N LYS A 22 -17.68 -3.04 12.10
CA LYS A 22 -18.64 -3.22 13.20
C LYS A 22 -18.91 -4.70 13.49
N LYS A 23 -19.14 -5.52 12.46
CA LYS A 23 -19.30 -6.97 12.61
C LYS A 23 -18.05 -7.60 13.25
N LEU A 24 -16.86 -7.26 12.75
CA LEU A 24 -15.58 -7.76 13.29
C LEU A 24 -15.37 -7.35 14.76
N LEU A 25 -15.70 -6.11 15.14
CA LEU A 25 -15.65 -5.65 16.54
C LEU A 25 -16.59 -6.48 17.42
N HIS A 26 -17.83 -6.68 16.99
CA HIS A 26 -18.81 -7.48 17.72
C HIS A 26 -18.36 -8.94 17.89
N CYS A 27 -17.74 -9.54 16.87
CA CYS A 27 -17.16 -10.88 16.96
C CYS A 27 -16.03 -10.98 18.00
N LYS A 28 -15.33 -9.87 18.28
CA LYS A 28 -14.32 -9.77 19.36
C LYS A 28 -14.92 -9.33 20.71
N GLY A 29 -16.25 -9.22 20.81
CA GLY A 29 -16.94 -8.77 22.02
C GLY A 29 -16.82 -7.27 22.30
N LEU A 30 -16.53 -6.47 21.27
CA LEU A 30 -16.40 -5.01 21.34
C LEU A 30 -17.57 -4.32 20.64
N GLY A 31 -17.98 -3.17 21.16
CA GLY A 31 -18.87 -2.24 20.49
C GLY A 31 -18.13 -1.29 19.54
N VAL A 32 -18.90 -0.53 18.76
CA VAL A 32 -18.36 0.55 17.90
C VAL A 32 -17.84 1.75 18.70
N LYS A 33 -18.20 1.81 19.98
CA LYS A 33 -17.73 2.80 20.95
C LYS A 33 -17.40 2.09 22.24
N GLU A 34 -16.16 2.26 22.70
CA GLU A 34 -15.62 1.57 23.87
C GLU A 34 -14.90 2.55 24.78
N THR A 35 -14.98 2.30 26.09
CA THR A 35 -14.22 3.05 27.08
C THR A 35 -13.20 2.15 27.73
N VAL A 36 -11.95 2.60 27.80
CA VAL A 36 -10.84 1.92 28.48
C VAL A 36 -10.35 2.79 29.62
N ASN A 37 -10.51 2.29 30.85
CA ASN A 37 -10.12 3.01 32.05
C ASN A 37 -8.61 2.87 32.30
N ILE A 38 -7.90 4.01 32.42
CA ILE A 38 -6.46 4.08 32.73
C ILE A 38 -6.20 4.72 34.11
N SER A 39 -7.18 4.74 35.00
CA SER A 39 -7.04 5.38 36.30
C SER A 39 -6.30 4.49 37.31
N GLY A 40 -5.18 5.02 37.84
CA GLY A 40 -4.41 4.44 38.95
C GLY A 40 -3.19 3.61 38.53
N SER A 41 -2.37 3.23 39.51
CA SER A 41 -1.29 2.24 39.35
C SER A 41 -1.92 0.90 38.99
N LEU A 42 -2.24 0.70 37.70
CA LEU A 42 -2.76 -0.54 37.18
C LEU A 42 -1.76 -1.65 37.55
N CYS A 43 -2.27 -2.76 38.11
CA CYS A 43 -1.44 -3.96 38.20
C CYS A 43 -1.07 -4.40 36.77
N GLN A 44 0.04 -5.13 36.63
CA GLN A 44 0.51 -5.59 35.32
C GLN A 44 -0.58 -6.34 34.53
N GLN A 45 -1.44 -7.09 35.23
CA GLN A 45 -2.56 -7.81 34.63
C GLN A 45 -3.61 -6.86 34.03
N SER A 46 -4.04 -5.83 34.76
CA SER A 46 -5.02 -4.86 34.25
C SER A 46 -4.46 -4.03 33.10
N MET A 47 -3.15 -3.71 33.10
CA MET A 47 -2.50 -3.04 31.96
C MET A 47 -2.51 -3.92 30.71
N ASN A 48 -2.18 -5.20 30.85
CA ASN A 48 -2.18 -6.13 29.72
C ASN A 48 -3.59 -6.28 29.14
N VAL A 49 -4.63 -6.39 29.97
CA VAL A 49 -6.02 -6.45 29.51
C VAL A 49 -6.44 -5.17 28.78
N ALA A 50 -6.07 -3.99 29.31
CA ALA A 50 -6.34 -2.72 28.66
C ALA A 50 -5.63 -2.60 27.31
N LEU A 51 -4.35 -2.99 27.25
CA LEU A 51 -3.55 -2.99 26.02
C LEU A 51 -4.13 -3.94 24.97
N GLU A 52 -4.52 -5.16 25.34
CA GLU A 52 -5.15 -6.11 24.43
C GLU A 52 -6.47 -5.55 23.86
N LYS A 53 -7.31 -4.94 24.70
CA LYS A 53 -8.56 -4.31 24.23
C LYS A 53 -8.29 -3.16 23.26
N LEU A 54 -7.31 -2.30 23.57
CA LEU A 54 -6.88 -1.21 22.70
C LEU A 54 -6.34 -1.73 21.37
N LEU A 55 -5.54 -2.80 21.40
CA LEU A 55 -4.96 -3.43 20.22
C LEU A 55 -6.02 -4.06 19.33
N GLN A 56 -6.94 -4.84 19.88
CA GLN A 56 -8.02 -5.45 19.11
C GLN A 56 -8.87 -4.40 18.40
N PHE A 57 -9.28 -3.34 19.12
CA PHE A 57 -10.02 -2.25 18.52
C PHE A 57 -9.19 -1.52 17.46
N GLY A 58 -7.93 -1.18 17.79
CA GLY A 58 -7.04 -0.44 16.90
C GLY A 58 -6.75 -1.18 15.60
N ARG A 59 -6.53 -2.49 15.65
CA ARG A 59 -6.31 -3.35 14.47
C ARG A 59 -7.51 -3.31 13.53
N ILE A 60 -8.72 -3.51 14.06
CA ILE A 60 -9.97 -3.49 13.28
C ILE A 60 -10.26 -2.09 12.71
N ALA A 61 -10.08 -1.04 13.51
CA ALA A 61 -10.28 0.34 13.07
C ALA A 61 -9.35 0.72 11.89
N ASN A 62 -8.13 0.18 11.86
CA ASN A 62 -7.13 0.49 10.84
C ASN A 62 -7.11 -0.47 9.64
N LEU A 63 -8.06 -1.42 9.54
CA LEU A 63 -8.17 -2.30 8.36
C LEU A 63 -8.51 -1.49 7.10
N ASP A 64 -7.85 -1.84 6.01
CA ASP A 64 -8.22 -1.38 4.66
C ASP A 64 -9.12 -2.39 3.92
N LYS A 65 -9.50 -2.10 2.67
CA LYS A 65 -10.39 -2.94 1.85
C LYS A 65 -9.97 -4.40 1.82
N VAL A 66 -8.70 -4.67 1.52
CA VAL A 66 -8.17 -6.04 1.39
C VAL A 66 -8.16 -6.70 2.75
N GLU A 67 -7.67 -6.00 3.78
CA GLU A 67 -7.62 -6.56 5.14
C GLU A 67 -9.00 -6.81 5.75
N VAL A 68 -10.01 -6.00 5.41
CA VAL A 68 -11.42 -6.24 5.81
C VAL A 68 -11.96 -7.49 5.12
N TYR A 69 -11.72 -7.65 3.81
CA TYR A 69 -12.19 -8.80 3.05
C TYR A 69 -11.67 -10.13 3.62
N PHE A 70 -10.39 -10.17 3.99
CA PHE A 70 -9.77 -11.35 4.62
C PHE A 70 -9.87 -11.34 6.16
N GLY A 71 -10.56 -10.36 6.75
CA GLY A 71 -10.56 -10.08 8.18
C GLY A 71 -11.38 -11.06 9.01
N GLU A 72 -12.33 -11.79 8.42
CA GLU A 72 -13.14 -12.77 9.15
C GLU A 72 -12.31 -13.95 9.69
N ASP A 73 -11.20 -14.30 9.03
CA ASP A 73 -10.23 -15.26 9.56
C ASP A 73 -9.66 -14.80 10.91
N ALA A 74 -9.53 -13.48 11.12
CA ALA A 74 -9.06 -12.91 12.38
C ALA A 74 -10.08 -13.07 13.53
N CYS A 75 -11.35 -13.35 13.26
CA CYS A 75 -12.34 -13.68 14.30
C CYS A 75 -12.12 -15.08 14.89
N THR A 76 -11.54 -16.00 14.11
CA THR A 76 -11.33 -17.40 14.50
C THR A 76 -10.03 -17.67 15.25
N SER A 77 -9.05 -16.75 15.16
CA SER A 77 -7.78 -16.81 15.90
C SER A 77 -7.68 -15.70 16.96
N PRO A 78 -7.20 -15.98 18.19
CA PRO A 78 -6.96 -14.95 19.21
C PRO A 78 -5.94 -13.89 18.77
N ALA A 79 -4.96 -14.27 17.95
CA ALA A 79 -3.90 -13.36 17.50
C ALA A 79 -4.30 -12.53 16.27
N GLY A 80 -5.07 -13.10 15.33
CA GLY A 80 -5.39 -12.51 14.03
C GLY A 80 -4.13 -12.27 13.17
N MET A 81 -4.11 -12.73 11.91
CA MET A 81 -3.00 -12.40 11.01
C MET A 81 -3.21 -11.00 10.42
N TYR A 82 -2.75 -9.98 11.14
CA TYR A 82 -2.73 -8.60 10.65
C TYR A 82 -1.41 -8.32 9.93
N SER A 83 -1.44 -7.49 8.89
CA SER A 83 -0.21 -7.06 8.23
C SER A 83 0.66 -6.28 9.21
N PHE A 84 1.97 -6.27 8.97
CA PHE A 84 2.91 -5.44 9.73
C PHE A 84 2.48 -3.97 9.73
N ARG A 85 2.04 -3.48 8.57
CA ARG A 85 1.51 -2.12 8.40
C ARG A 85 0.31 -1.87 9.31
N ASN A 86 -0.65 -2.80 9.38
CA ASN A 86 -1.80 -2.68 10.28
C ASN A 86 -1.38 -2.63 11.74
N GLU A 87 -0.52 -3.55 12.19
CA GLU A 87 0.01 -3.57 13.57
C GLU A 87 0.65 -2.25 13.96
N ILE A 88 1.55 -1.73 13.13
CA ILE A 88 2.22 -0.44 13.36
C ILE A 88 1.22 0.73 13.33
N SER A 89 0.23 0.69 12.44
CA SER A 89 -0.78 1.75 12.32
C SER A 89 -1.71 1.78 13.53
N ALA A 90 -2.13 0.62 14.01
CA ALA A 90 -2.93 0.42 15.21
C ALA A 90 -2.18 0.89 16.46
N LEU A 91 -0.94 0.44 16.65
CA LEU A 91 -0.08 0.88 17.75
C LEU A 91 0.15 2.40 17.73
N SER A 92 0.44 2.96 16.55
CA SER A 92 0.61 4.41 16.38
C SER A 92 -0.66 5.19 16.66
N TRP A 93 -1.83 4.64 16.32
CA TRP A 93 -3.14 5.23 16.62
C TRP A 93 -3.41 5.19 18.13
N ILE A 94 -3.22 4.05 18.79
CA ILE A 94 -3.36 3.90 20.24
C ILE A 94 -2.47 4.92 20.97
N LEU A 95 -1.21 5.03 20.56
CA LEU A 95 -0.28 5.95 21.18
C LEU A 95 -0.67 7.44 21.01
N SER A 96 -1.40 7.76 19.93
CA SER A 96 -1.95 9.11 19.71
C SER A 96 -3.16 9.43 20.59
N LEU A 97 -3.88 8.40 21.06
CA LEU A 97 -4.98 8.55 22.00
C LEU A 97 -4.50 8.70 23.45
N ILE A 98 -3.38 8.06 23.80
CA ILE A 98 -2.82 8.09 25.14
C ILE A 98 -2.21 9.48 25.43
N PRO A 99 -2.76 10.26 26.37
CA PRO A 99 -2.23 11.58 26.70
C PRO A 99 -0.82 11.47 27.28
N VAL A 100 0.00 12.51 27.08
CA VAL A 100 1.34 12.59 27.69
C VAL A 100 1.16 13.05 29.15
N SER A 101 1.10 12.10 30.08
CA SER A 101 0.96 12.38 31.51
C SER A 101 1.66 11.30 32.36
N CYS A 102 2.04 11.62 33.60
CA CYS A 102 2.66 10.64 34.49
C CYS A 102 1.75 9.42 34.78
N LYS A 103 0.42 9.55 34.64
CA LYS A 103 -0.53 8.44 34.90
C LYS A 103 -0.60 7.44 33.75
N SER A 104 -0.27 7.87 32.53
CA SER A 104 -0.36 7.09 31.30
C SER A 104 1.00 6.61 30.77
N GLU A 105 2.09 6.99 31.43
CA GLU A 105 3.46 6.72 31.01
C GLU A 105 3.77 5.22 30.91
N ALA A 106 3.30 4.41 31.87
CA ALA A 106 3.50 2.95 31.85
C ALA A 106 2.82 2.29 30.64
N LEU A 107 1.55 2.65 30.35
CA LEU A 107 0.83 2.13 29.18
C LEU A 107 1.49 2.61 27.88
N ARG A 108 1.91 3.88 27.83
CA ARG A 108 2.63 4.44 26.68
C ARG A 108 3.95 3.68 26.43
N ALA A 109 4.69 3.38 27.49
CA ALA A 109 5.92 2.59 27.41
C ALA A 109 5.64 1.14 26.94
N ALA A 110 4.56 0.52 27.40
CA ALA A 110 4.16 -0.82 26.95
C ALA A 110 3.82 -0.83 25.45
N VAL A 111 3.10 0.17 24.94
CA VAL A 111 2.80 0.31 23.50
C VAL A 111 4.10 0.49 22.70
N ILE A 112 5.04 1.33 23.18
CA ILE A 112 6.35 1.54 22.51
C ILE A 112 7.20 0.25 22.52
N SER A 113 7.18 -0.51 23.62
CA SER A 113 7.81 -1.84 23.70
C SER A 113 7.25 -2.76 22.64
N ARG A 114 5.91 -2.79 22.50
CA ARG A 114 5.24 -3.61 21.49
C ARG A 114 5.59 -3.23 20.06
N ILE A 115 5.73 -1.93 19.77
CA ILE A 115 6.22 -1.45 18.46
C ILE A 115 7.64 -1.98 18.21
N SER A 116 8.49 -1.95 19.22
CA SER A 116 9.87 -2.43 19.11
C SER A 116 9.94 -3.95 18.94
N GLU A 117 9.06 -4.71 19.59
CA GLU A 117 8.91 -6.18 19.41
C GLU A 117 8.48 -6.53 17.99
N VAL A 118 7.48 -5.83 17.45
CA VAL A 118 7.02 -6.02 16.07
C VAL A 118 8.13 -5.67 15.07
N ALA A 119 8.88 -4.60 15.32
CA ALA A 119 9.96 -4.15 14.44
C ALA A 119 11.25 -5.01 14.54
N GLY A 120 11.51 -5.66 15.68
CA GLY A 120 12.80 -6.31 15.99
C GLY A 120 13.08 -7.62 15.26
N GLY A 121 12.16 -8.11 14.42
CA GLY A 121 12.24 -9.44 13.79
C GLY A 121 13.22 -9.55 12.62
N GLU A 122 13.42 -8.49 11.83
CA GLU A 122 14.25 -8.54 10.62
C GLU A 122 14.92 -7.18 10.37
N LYS A 123 16.25 -7.17 10.32
CA LYS A 123 17.03 -6.03 9.85
C LYS A 123 17.25 -6.21 8.36
N GLU A 124 16.69 -5.34 7.54
CA GLU A 124 17.19 -5.18 6.17
C GLU A 124 18.50 -4.40 6.24
N GLU A 125 19.62 -5.11 6.42
CA GLU A 125 20.95 -4.54 6.27
C GLU A 125 21.14 -4.17 4.79
N ALA A 126 20.87 -2.90 4.49
CA ALA A 126 21.16 -2.29 3.21
C ALA A 126 22.68 -2.08 3.09
N ARG A 127 23.31 -2.71 2.11
CA ARG A 127 24.68 -2.35 1.72
C ARG A 127 24.64 -0.98 1.06
N VAL A 128 25.33 -0.02 1.66
CA VAL A 128 25.40 1.37 1.19
C VAL A 128 26.71 1.55 0.41
N ASP A 129 26.62 1.94 -0.85
CA ASP A 129 27.80 2.09 -1.72
C ASP A 129 28.29 3.55 -1.79
N GLU A 130 27.44 4.50 -2.18
CA GLU A 130 27.83 5.92 -2.35
C GLU A 130 26.77 6.88 -1.80
N LYS A 131 27.19 7.95 -1.11
CA LYS A 131 26.30 8.97 -0.55
C LYS A 131 26.16 10.16 -1.49
N GLU A 132 24.92 10.61 -1.71
CA GLU A 132 24.61 11.76 -2.55
C GLU A 132 24.33 13.02 -1.71
N SER A 133 25.28 13.94 -1.66
CA SER A 133 25.16 15.14 -0.82
C SER A 133 24.43 16.32 -1.48
N ARG A 134 24.40 16.40 -2.82
CA ARG A 134 23.93 17.61 -3.53
C ARG A 134 22.46 17.94 -3.26
N ILE A 135 21.57 16.95 -3.35
CA ILE A 135 20.13 17.15 -3.14
C ILE A 135 19.78 17.39 -1.67
N VAL A 136 20.50 16.73 -0.76
CA VAL A 136 20.36 16.93 0.69
C VAL A 136 20.79 18.35 1.08
N GLN A 137 21.93 18.80 0.57
CA GLN A 137 22.43 20.16 0.80
C GLN A 137 21.46 21.21 0.26
N TRP A 138 20.97 21.04 -0.98
CA TRP A 138 19.94 21.92 -1.53
C TRP A 138 18.70 21.97 -0.63
N GLY A 139 18.26 20.83 -0.11
CA GLY A 139 17.13 20.78 0.81
C GLY A 139 17.40 21.61 2.06
N GLN A 140 18.55 21.39 2.71
CA GLN A 140 18.95 22.10 3.93
C GLN A 140 19.05 23.62 3.70
N ASP A 141 19.64 24.04 2.59
CA ASP A 141 19.75 25.46 2.20
C ASP A 141 18.37 26.11 2.00
N ASN A 142 17.34 25.31 1.69
CA ASN A 142 15.95 25.75 1.52
C ASN A 142 15.05 25.47 2.74
N GLY A 143 15.64 25.10 3.88
CA GLY A 143 14.95 24.92 5.16
C GLY A 143 14.39 23.52 5.42
N VAL A 144 14.71 22.53 4.58
CA VAL A 144 14.43 21.11 4.90
C VAL A 144 15.26 20.70 6.11
N LYS A 145 14.59 20.16 7.13
CA LYS A 145 15.27 19.50 8.25
C LYS A 145 15.25 18.01 8.01
N THR A 146 16.43 17.39 7.99
CA THR A 146 16.59 15.97 7.71
C THR A 146 17.50 15.31 8.73
N LYS A 147 17.11 14.11 9.17
CA LYS A 147 17.96 13.17 9.91
C LYS A 147 18.40 11.99 9.03
N LEU A 148 18.18 12.12 7.72
CA LEU A 148 18.46 11.11 6.70
C LEU A 148 19.51 11.63 5.71
N GLN A 149 20.25 10.69 5.12
CA GLN A 149 21.16 10.91 4.00
C GLN A 149 20.67 10.11 2.79
N ILE A 150 20.88 10.63 1.58
CA ILE A 150 20.57 9.88 0.35
C ILE A 150 21.81 9.08 -0.06
N ALA A 151 21.59 7.82 -0.44
CA ALA A 151 22.67 6.94 -0.86
C ALA A 151 22.21 5.89 -1.88
N GLN A 152 23.15 5.31 -2.62
CA GLN A 152 22.96 4.10 -3.40
C GLN A 152 22.92 2.89 -2.48
N ILE A 153 21.89 2.07 -2.64
CA ILE A 153 21.55 0.93 -1.81
C ILE A 153 21.31 -0.28 -2.71
N ASP A 154 22.02 -1.36 -2.42
CA ASP A 154 21.93 -2.61 -3.19
C ASP A 154 20.49 -3.16 -3.21
N GLY A 155 20.00 -3.48 -4.40
CA GLY A 155 18.64 -3.94 -4.65
C GLY A 155 17.52 -2.89 -4.55
N TYR A 156 17.82 -1.62 -4.21
CA TYR A 156 16.83 -0.54 -4.18
C TYR A 156 17.21 0.67 -5.05
N GLY A 157 18.44 0.70 -5.58
CA GLY A 157 18.96 1.91 -6.22
C GLY A 157 19.12 3.00 -5.17
N ARG A 158 18.61 4.20 -5.44
CA ARG A 158 18.73 5.30 -4.48
C ARG A 158 17.71 5.18 -3.37
N GLY A 159 18.16 5.39 -2.14
CA GLY A 159 17.30 5.40 -0.97
C GLY A 159 17.78 6.38 0.08
N ALA A 160 17.03 6.48 1.18
CA ALA A 160 17.37 7.30 2.33
C ALA A 160 17.81 6.43 3.51
N ILE A 161 18.96 6.72 4.11
CA ILE A 161 19.48 6.04 5.30
C ILE A 161 19.49 6.98 6.51
N ALA A 162 19.28 6.44 7.71
CA ALA A 162 19.32 7.25 8.93
C ALA A 162 20.76 7.63 9.31
N ASP A 163 20.99 8.91 9.63
CA ASP A 163 22.32 9.41 10.04
C ASP A 163 22.61 9.20 11.54
N GLN A 164 21.56 8.88 12.30
CA GLN A 164 21.55 8.65 13.73
C GLN A 164 20.46 7.64 14.09
N ASP A 165 20.49 7.10 15.30
CA ASP A 165 19.39 6.29 15.80
C ASP A 165 18.14 7.16 15.96
N LEU A 166 17.03 6.69 15.40
CA LEU A 166 15.74 7.35 15.44
C LEU A 166 14.73 6.46 16.13
N LYS A 167 13.95 7.05 17.04
CA LYS A 167 12.95 6.35 17.84
C LYS A 167 11.56 6.57 17.26
N PHE A 168 10.60 5.81 17.78
CA PHE A 168 9.19 6.09 17.51
C PHE A 168 8.86 7.58 17.73
N GLY A 169 8.15 8.19 16.79
CA GLY A 169 7.69 9.57 16.84
C GLY A 169 8.76 10.60 16.46
N ASP A 170 10.03 10.22 16.30
CA ASP A 170 11.03 11.12 15.74
C ASP A 170 10.64 11.51 14.31
N VAL A 171 10.76 12.80 14.01
CA VAL A 171 10.57 13.32 12.65
C VAL A 171 11.86 13.08 11.87
N ALA A 172 11.80 12.18 10.88
CA ALA A 172 12.94 11.84 10.02
C ALA A 172 13.21 12.94 8.98
N LEU A 173 12.13 13.51 8.42
CA LEU A 173 12.14 14.64 7.48
C LEU A 173 11.06 15.65 7.84
N GLU A 174 11.39 16.94 7.73
CA GLU A 174 10.46 18.05 7.77
C GLU A 174 10.70 18.94 6.54
N ILE A 175 9.71 18.99 5.63
CA ILE A 175 9.78 19.67 4.34
C ILE A 175 8.91 20.92 4.36
N PRO A 176 9.47 22.14 4.27
CA PRO A 176 8.67 23.36 4.14
C PRO A 176 7.77 23.34 2.90
N ILE A 177 6.58 23.93 2.95
CA ILE A 177 5.66 24.04 1.79
C ILE A 177 6.37 24.62 0.55
N SER A 178 7.28 25.57 0.74
CA SER A 178 8.04 26.21 -0.35
C SER A 178 9.00 25.26 -1.10
N CYS A 179 9.24 24.06 -0.57
CA CYS A 179 10.04 23.01 -1.20
C CYS A 179 9.19 21.94 -1.89
N ILE A 180 7.85 21.98 -1.71
CA ILE A 180 6.91 21.04 -2.33
C ILE A 180 6.53 21.59 -3.71
N ILE A 181 6.57 20.74 -4.74
CA ILE A 181 6.12 21.08 -6.09
C ILE A 181 4.65 20.68 -6.19
N SER A 182 3.77 21.65 -6.37
CA SER A 182 2.31 21.50 -6.49
C SER A 182 1.77 22.26 -7.72
N GLU A 183 0.49 22.07 -8.01
CA GLU A 183 -0.28 22.81 -9.03
C GLU A 183 -0.15 24.34 -8.92
N ASP A 184 0.20 24.87 -7.74
CA ASP A 184 0.35 26.30 -7.51
C ASP A 184 1.45 26.91 -8.40
N TYR A 185 2.48 26.13 -8.78
CA TYR A 185 3.49 26.58 -9.73
C TYR A 185 2.94 26.76 -11.15
N VAL A 186 1.95 25.95 -11.54
CA VAL A 186 1.26 26.09 -12.82
C VAL A 186 0.42 27.36 -12.81
N PHE A 187 -0.39 27.56 -11.77
CA PHE A 187 -1.30 28.70 -11.63
C PHE A 187 -0.58 30.05 -11.67
N ASN A 188 0.69 30.08 -11.24
CA ASN A 188 1.54 31.27 -11.28
C ASN A 188 2.42 31.37 -12.53
N SER A 189 2.17 30.54 -13.55
CA SER A 189 2.92 30.52 -14.81
C SER A 189 2.07 30.99 -16.00
N ASP A 190 2.75 31.31 -17.09
CA ASP A 190 2.17 31.61 -18.41
C ASP A 190 1.43 30.42 -19.06
N MET A 191 1.56 29.20 -18.52
CA MET A 191 0.86 28.01 -19.02
C MET A 191 -0.61 27.99 -18.62
N TYR A 192 -0.93 28.47 -17.42
CA TYR A 192 -2.27 28.31 -16.84
C TYR A 192 -3.39 28.95 -17.68
N PRO A 193 -3.27 30.20 -18.20
CA PRO A 193 -4.32 30.81 -19.02
C PRO A 193 -4.64 30.07 -20.33
N ILE A 194 -3.76 29.16 -20.76
CA ILE A 194 -3.95 28.29 -21.91
C ILE A 194 -4.58 26.98 -21.44
N LEU A 195 -3.97 26.33 -20.46
CA LEU A 195 -4.38 25.00 -19.98
C LEU A 195 -5.78 25.01 -19.36
N GLU A 196 -6.17 26.08 -18.65
CA GLU A 196 -7.50 26.18 -18.02
C GLU A 196 -8.66 26.17 -19.04
N LYS A 197 -8.38 26.48 -20.31
CA LYS A 197 -9.38 26.52 -21.39
C LYS A 197 -9.52 25.18 -22.10
N ILE A 198 -8.63 24.23 -21.85
CA ILE A 198 -8.67 22.90 -22.46
C ILE A 198 -9.66 22.06 -21.65
N ASP A 199 -10.70 21.57 -22.33
CA ASP A 199 -11.71 20.72 -21.70
C ASP A 199 -11.10 19.41 -21.17
N GLY A 200 -11.57 18.95 -20.02
CA GLY A 200 -11.03 17.75 -19.35
C GLY A 200 -9.62 17.89 -18.76
N MET A 201 -9.01 19.09 -18.77
CA MET A 201 -7.68 19.31 -18.19
C MET A 201 -7.73 19.19 -16.66
N THR A 202 -6.88 18.32 -16.10
CA THR A 202 -6.73 18.14 -14.65
C THR A 202 -5.52 18.90 -14.12
N CYS A 203 -5.53 19.25 -12.83
CA CYS A 203 -4.38 19.88 -12.18
C CYS A 203 -3.13 18.99 -12.24
N GLU A 204 -3.30 17.67 -12.12
CA GLU A 204 -2.24 16.68 -12.30
C GLU A 204 -1.60 16.78 -13.67
N THR A 205 -2.41 16.79 -14.74
CA THR A 205 -1.91 16.92 -16.11
C THR A 205 -1.20 18.26 -16.31
N MET A 206 -1.76 19.36 -15.79
CA MET A 206 -1.11 20.67 -15.87
C MET A 206 0.26 20.69 -15.19
N LEU A 207 0.36 20.08 -13.99
CA LEU A 207 1.61 20.02 -13.23
C LEU A 207 2.66 19.12 -13.91
N LEU A 208 2.21 18.05 -14.55
CA LEU A 208 3.05 17.18 -15.37
C LEU A 208 3.65 17.97 -16.54
N LEU A 209 2.83 18.70 -17.30
CA LEU A 209 3.29 19.55 -18.41
C LEU A 209 4.28 20.62 -17.94
N TRP A 210 3.97 21.27 -16.81
CA TRP A 210 4.88 22.25 -16.21
C TRP A 210 6.22 21.62 -15.85
N THR A 211 6.21 20.40 -15.31
CA THR A 211 7.42 19.65 -14.95
C THR A 211 8.28 19.33 -16.16
N MET A 212 7.67 18.96 -17.30
CA MET A 212 8.39 18.73 -18.56
C MET A 212 9.18 19.98 -18.95
N ARG A 213 8.58 21.18 -18.89
CA ARG A 213 9.28 22.44 -19.19
C ARG A 213 10.32 22.80 -18.13
N GLU A 214 9.96 22.72 -16.85
CA GLU A 214 10.79 23.18 -15.74
C GLU A 214 12.07 22.35 -15.58
N LYS A 215 12.06 21.06 -15.94
CA LYS A 215 13.26 20.20 -15.98
C LYS A 215 14.42 20.83 -16.77
N HIS A 216 14.10 21.53 -17.86
CA HIS A 216 15.08 22.17 -18.75
C HIS A 216 15.40 23.63 -18.36
N ASN A 217 14.67 24.21 -17.41
CA ASN A 217 14.91 25.55 -16.90
C ASN A 217 16.15 25.58 -15.99
N ARG A 218 17.26 26.12 -16.50
CA ARG A 218 18.54 26.24 -15.76
C ARG A 218 18.47 27.16 -14.54
N HIS A 219 17.48 28.04 -14.49
CA HIS A 219 17.26 28.97 -13.38
C HIS A 219 16.21 28.46 -12.38
N SER A 220 15.66 27.26 -12.60
CA SER A 220 14.70 26.67 -11.67
C SER A 220 15.32 26.48 -10.29
N LYS A 221 14.60 26.88 -9.26
CA LYS A 221 14.92 26.53 -7.86
C LYS A 221 15.06 25.02 -7.69
N PHE A 222 14.30 24.24 -8.44
CA PHE A 222 14.26 22.77 -8.36
C PHE A 222 15.26 22.09 -9.31
N LYS A 223 16.13 22.86 -9.98
CA LYS A 223 17.12 22.28 -10.90
C LYS A 223 17.98 21.19 -10.25
N PRO A 224 18.45 21.31 -8.99
CA PRO A 224 19.19 20.23 -8.33
C PRO A 224 18.38 18.95 -8.10
N TYR A 225 17.04 19.05 -7.94
CA TYR A 225 16.15 17.89 -7.87
C TYR A 225 15.97 17.25 -9.24
N PHE A 226 15.70 18.04 -10.28
CA PHE A 226 15.56 17.49 -11.63
C PHE A 226 16.85 16.89 -12.19
N ASP A 227 18.00 17.45 -11.82
CA ASP A 227 19.33 16.91 -12.14
C ASP A 227 19.66 15.63 -11.37
N SER A 228 19.05 15.43 -10.19
CA SER A 228 19.24 14.18 -9.47
C SER A 228 18.37 13.07 -10.03
N LEU A 229 17.16 13.33 -10.51
CA LEU A 229 16.29 12.28 -11.08
C LEU A 229 16.96 11.47 -12.20
N GLN A 230 16.56 10.21 -12.32
CA GLN A 230 17.03 9.32 -13.38
C GLN A 230 16.58 9.79 -14.76
N GLU A 231 17.42 9.57 -15.77
CA GLU A 231 17.08 9.90 -17.17
C GLU A 231 16.01 8.97 -17.73
N LYS A 232 15.95 7.72 -17.25
CA LYS A 232 14.94 6.73 -17.62
C LYS A 232 14.38 6.07 -16.38
N PHE A 233 13.07 5.95 -16.29
CA PHE A 233 12.44 5.16 -15.24
C PHE A 233 12.39 3.69 -15.63
N CYS A 234 12.51 2.84 -14.63
CA CYS A 234 12.48 1.40 -14.80
C CYS A 234 11.09 0.91 -14.38
N THR A 235 10.01 1.28 -15.09
CA THR A 235 8.64 0.87 -14.75
C THR A 235 8.09 -0.16 -15.74
N GLY A 236 6.98 -0.82 -15.39
CA GLY A 236 6.23 -1.69 -16.31
C GLY A 236 5.80 -0.98 -17.60
N LEU A 237 5.58 0.34 -17.54
CA LEU A 237 5.26 1.16 -18.72
C LEU A 237 6.41 1.25 -19.72
N SER A 238 7.64 0.96 -19.28
CA SER A 238 8.85 0.95 -20.12
C SER A 238 9.33 -0.46 -20.47
N PHE A 239 8.58 -1.52 -20.14
CA PHE A 239 8.94 -2.90 -20.47
C PHE A 239 9.09 -3.11 -21.97
N GLY A 240 10.18 -3.79 -22.35
CA GLY A 240 10.47 -4.22 -23.72
C GLY A 240 9.62 -5.43 -24.14
N VAL A 241 9.76 -5.81 -25.42
CA VAL A 241 8.98 -6.90 -26.02
C VAL A 241 9.19 -8.23 -25.28
N ASP A 242 10.43 -8.55 -24.93
CA ASP A 242 10.75 -9.82 -24.25
C ASP A 242 10.14 -9.89 -22.84
N ALA A 243 10.12 -8.77 -22.10
CA ALA A 243 9.48 -8.70 -20.79
C ALA A 243 7.95 -8.83 -20.90
N ILE A 244 7.35 -8.22 -21.92
CA ILE A 244 5.93 -8.38 -22.23
C ILE A 244 5.59 -9.84 -22.58
N MET A 245 6.43 -10.51 -23.37
CA MET A 245 6.27 -11.94 -23.67
C MET A 245 6.42 -12.82 -22.43
N ALA A 246 7.33 -12.48 -21.51
CA ALA A 246 7.50 -13.21 -20.25
C ALA A 246 6.25 -13.13 -19.33
N LEU A 247 5.45 -12.07 -19.45
CA LEU A 247 4.20 -11.88 -18.71
C LEU A 247 3.00 -12.64 -19.30
N ASP A 248 3.17 -13.36 -20.42
CA ASP A 248 2.09 -14.12 -21.05
C ASP A 248 1.36 -15.04 -20.05
N GLY A 249 0.03 -15.08 -20.13
CA GLY A 249 -0.82 -15.81 -19.19
C GLY A 249 -1.04 -15.14 -17.82
N THR A 250 -0.43 -13.98 -17.55
CA THR A 250 -0.70 -13.19 -16.34
C THR A 250 -1.68 -12.03 -16.61
N LEU A 251 -2.49 -11.66 -15.62
CA LEU A 251 -3.34 -10.46 -15.71
C LEU A 251 -2.53 -9.16 -15.85
N LEU A 252 -1.29 -9.15 -15.36
CA LEU A 252 -0.41 -7.98 -15.43
C LEU A 252 -0.07 -7.59 -16.87
N LEU A 253 -0.02 -8.56 -17.80
CA LEU A 253 0.18 -8.28 -19.21
C LEU A 253 -0.89 -7.31 -19.74
N ASP A 254 -2.15 -7.65 -19.51
CA ASP A 254 -3.30 -6.84 -19.94
C ASP A 254 -3.30 -5.47 -19.24
N GLU A 255 -3.01 -5.44 -17.94
CA GLU A 255 -2.90 -4.19 -17.16
C GLU A 255 -1.85 -3.24 -17.74
N ILE A 256 -0.64 -3.73 -18.06
CA ILE A 256 0.44 -2.93 -18.64
C ILE A 256 0.08 -2.47 -20.07
N MET A 257 -0.49 -3.36 -20.88
CA MET A 257 -0.90 -3.04 -22.25
C MET A 257 -1.95 -1.92 -22.26
N GLN A 258 -2.98 -2.02 -21.43
CA GLN A 258 -4.02 -1.00 -21.29
C GLN A 258 -3.45 0.32 -20.76
N ALA A 259 -2.56 0.28 -19.77
CA ALA A 259 -1.92 1.48 -19.24
C ALA A 259 -1.06 2.20 -20.31
N LYS A 260 -0.30 1.44 -21.10
CA LYS A 260 0.49 1.97 -22.23
C LYS A 260 -0.40 2.60 -23.30
N GLU A 261 -1.48 1.94 -23.70
CA GLU A 261 -2.43 2.43 -24.70
C GLU A 261 -3.08 3.74 -24.23
N LEU A 262 -3.63 3.76 -23.02
CA LEU A 262 -4.26 4.95 -22.45
C LEU A 262 -3.28 6.14 -22.41
N LEU A 263 -2.04 5.93 -21.99
CA LEU A 263 -1.01 6.98 -21.99
C LEU A 263 -0.75 7.52 -23.39
N ARG A 264 -0.70 6.63 -24.38
CA ARG A 264 -0.47 7.01 -25.77
C ARG A 264 -1.64 7.82 -26.33
N GLU A 265 -2.86 7.37 -26.08
CA GLU A 265 -4.08 8.09 -26.47
C GLU A 265 -4.10 9.50 -25.88
N ARG A 266 -3.83 9.64 -24.57
CA ARG A 266 -3.81 10.96 -23.93
C ARG A 266 -2.74 11.89 -24.50
N TYR A 267 -1.58 11.35 -24.87
CA TYR A 267 -0.54 12.13 -25.55
C TYR A 267 -1.03 12.61 -26.93
N ASP A 268 -1.56 11.69 -27.74
CA ASP A 268 -2.00 11.98 -29.11
C ASP A 268 -3.20 12.94 -29.15
N GLU A 269 -4.05 12.95 -28.11
CA GLU A 269 -5.13 13.93 -27.94
C GLU A 269 -4.63 15.32 -27.53
N LEU A 270 -3.73 15.38 -26.55
CA LEU A 270 -3.37 16.63 -25.87
C LEU A 270 -2.35 17.47 -26.64
N PHE A 271 -1.29 16.84 -27.16
CA PHE A 271 -0.13 17.55 -27.67
C PHE A 271 -0.37 18.32 -28.98
N PRO A 272 -1.27 17.90 -29.90
CA PRO A 272 -1.68 18.73 -31.02
C PRO A 272 -2.30 20.07 -30.58
N LEU A 273 -3.05 20.09 -29.47
CA LEU A 273 -3.66 21.31 -28.93
C LEU A 273 -2.60 22.28 -28.40
N LEU A 274 -1.60 21.75 -27.66
CA LEU A 274 -0.50 22.53 -27.09
C LEU A 274 0.42 23.10 -28.16
N SER A 275 0.63 22.37 -29.26
CA SER A 275 1.53 22.77 -30.35
C SER A 275 1.11 24.08 -31.05
N ASN A 276 -0.17 24.46 -30.98
CA ASN A 276 -0.66 25.74 -31.48
C ASN A 276 -0.13 26.94 -30.68
N GLU A 277 0.26 26.71 -29.42
CA GLU A 277 0.77 27.72 -28.49
C GLU A 277 2.29 27.58 -28.29
N GLY A 278 3.02 27.37 -29.39
CA GLY A 278 4.45 27.02 -29.38
C GLY A 278 5.39 28.01 -28.67
N HIS A 279 4.93 29.23 -28.40
CA HIS A 279 5.68 30.21 -27.59
C HIS A 279 5.73 29.83 -26.10
N VAL A 280 4.69 29.17 -25.57
CA VAL A 280 4.63 28.64 -24.20
C VAL A 280 4.99 27.15 -24.17
N PHE A 281 4.65 26.42 -25.24
CA PHE A 281 4.85 24.98 -25.38
C PHE A 281 5.79 24.61 -26.55
N PRO A 282 7.11 24.79 -26.44
CA PRO A 282 8.05 24.44 -27.52
C PRO A 282 8.07 22.94 -27.79
N VAL A 283 7.78 22.52 -29.02
CA VAL A 283 7.56 21.12 -29.41
C VAL A 283 8.69 20.19 -28.99
N GLU A 284 9.93 20.67 -28.97
CA GLU A 284 11.12 19.91 -28.53
C GLU A 284 11.09 19.48 -27.05
N LEU A 285 10.35 20.19 -26.19
CA LEU A 285 10.18 19.84 -24.78
C LEU A 285 8.97 18.91 -24.55
N TYR A 286 8.09 18.82 -25.54
CA TYR A 286 6.79 18.17 -25.46
C TYR A 286 6.74 16.96 -26.40
N THR A 287 7.75 16.10 -26.33
CA THR A 287 7.83 14.84 -27.09
C THR A 287 7.22 13.68 -26.31
N TRP A 288 6.94 12.56 -26.99
CA TRP A 288 6.48 11.33 -26.34
C TRP A 288 7.43 10.85 -25.24
N GLU A 289 8.74 10.91 -25.50
CA GLU A 289 9.76 10.48 -24.54
C GLU A 289 9.75 11.33 -23.27
N HIS A 290 9.64 12.66 -23.42
CA HIS A 290 9.55 13.57 -22.27
C HIS A 290 8.21 13.42 -21.53
N TYR A 291 7.12 13.16 -22.25
CA TYR A 291 5.81 12.92 -21.65
C TYR A 291 5.80 11.63 -20.83
N LEU A 292 6.27 10.52 -21.42
CA LEU A 292 6.39 9.23 -20.73
C LEU A 292 7.28 9.36 -19.49
N TRP A 293 8.45 10.02 -19.61
CA TRP A 293 9.33 10.29 -18.47
C TRP A 293 8.61 11.07 -17.35
N ALA A 294 7.82 12.09 -17.70
CA ALA A 294 7.09 12.87 -16.73
C ALA A 294 5.94 12.07 -16.09
N CYS A 295 5.22 11.26 -16.86
CA CYS A 295 4.22 10.33 -16.33
C CYS A 295 4.85 9.37 -15.32
N GLU A 296 5.94 8.69 -15.69
CA GLU A 296 6.64 7.76 -14.81
C GLU A 296 7.14 8.45 -13.54
N LEU A 297 7.72 9.66 -13.62
CA LEU A 297 8.10 10.44 -12.44
C LEU A 297 6.91 10.68 -11.49
N PHE A 298 5.75 11.06 -12.02
CA PHE A 298 4.58 11.31 -11.18
C PHE A 298 4.03 10.02 -10.59
N TYR A 299 4.02 8.93 -11.35
CA TYR A 299 3.57 7.63 -10.84
C TYR A 299 4.48 7.09 -9.73
N SER A 300 5.80 7.24 -9.86
CA SER A 300 6.76 6.67 -8.90
C SER A 300 7.10 7.59 -7.72
N ASN A 301 6.96 8.92 -7.85
CA ASN A 301 7.46 9.87 -6.84
C ASN A 301 6.44 10.90 -6.34
N SER A 302 5.22 10.94 -6.89
CA SER A 302 4.21 11.87 -6.38
C SER A 302 3.62 11.41 -5.05
N MET A 303 3.12 12.36 -4.27
CA MET A 303 2.46 12.13 -2.99
C MET A 303 1.17 12.96 -2.93
N GLN A 304 0.11 12.39 -2.37
CA GLN A 304 -1.12 13.12 -2.07
C GLN A 304 -0.96 13.88 -0.75
N ILE A 305 -0.93 15.21 -0.82
CA ILE A 305 -0.69 16.09 0.32
C ILE A 305 -1.91 16.95 0.61
N LYS A 306 -2.42 16.88 1.84
CA LYS A 306 -3.48 17.75 2.34
C LYS A 306 -2.90 19.05 2.88
N PHE A 307 -3.29 20.16 2.26
CA PHE A 307 -2.83 21.50 2.61
C PHE A 307 -3.72 22.17 3.67
N PRO A 308 -3.28 23.29 4.28
CA PRO A 308 -4.06 24.01 5.30
C PRO A 308 -5.41 24.55 4.82
N ASP A 309 -5.57 24.75 3.51
CA ASP A 309 -6.84 25.11 2.86
C ASP A 309 -7.84 23.94 2.78
N GLY A 310 -7.42 22.74 3.23
CA GLY A 310 -8.23 21.53 3.22
C GLY A 310 -8.16 20.74 1.92
N LYS A 311 -7.54 21.28 0.86
CA LYS A 311 -7.42 20.61 -0.44
C LYS A 311 -6.37 19.51 -0.39
N LEU A 312 -6.69 18.39 -1.04
CA LEU A 312 -5.75 17.32 -1.32
C LEU A 312 -5.14 17.58 -2.70
N LYS A 313 -3.81 17.64 -2.78
CA LYS A 313 -3.08 17.93 -4.02
C LYS A 313 -2.04 16.84 -4.30
N THR A 314 -1.94 16.42 -5.55
CA THR A 314 -0.84 15.60 -6.06
C THR A 314 0.43 16.46 -6.14
N CYS A 315 1.51 16.06 -5.46
CA CYS A 315 2.72 16.86 -5.35
C CYS A 315 3.99 16.02 -5.55
N LEU A 316 5.06 16.62 -6.08
CA LEU A 316 6.41 16.07 -5.93
C LEU A 316 7.05 16.67 -4.68
N VAL A 317 7.67 15.83 -3.86
CA VAL A 317 8.29 16.24 -2.60
C VAL A 317 9.79 15.94 -2.66
N PRO A 318 10.61 16.88 -3.18
CA PRO A 318 12.07 16.75 -3.20
C PRO A 318 12.64 16.28 -1.86
N VAL A 319 13.74 15.51 -1.90
CA VAL A 319 14.34 14.77 -0.77
C VAL A 319 13.46 13.61 -0.27
N ALA A 320 12.19 13.84 0.06
CA ALA A 320 11.30 12.78 0.53
C ALA A 320 10.97 11.73 -0.56
N GLY A 321 11.00 12.13 -1.84
CA GLY A 321 10.82 11.23 -2.98
C GLY A 321 11.91 10.16 -3.15
N PHE A 322 12.97 10.20 -2.33
CA PHE A 322 14.02 9.16 -2.28
C PHE A 322 13.81 8.13 -1.17
N LEU A 323 12.75 8.25 -0.36
CA LEU A 323 12.39 7.19 0.58
C LEU A 323 11.82 6.02 -0.22
N ASN A 324 12.41 4.84 -0.10
CA ASN A 324 11.90 3.63 -0.76
C ASN A 324 10.72 3.01 -0.01
N HIS A 325 10.03 2.10 -0.68
CA HIS A 325 8.95 1.32 -0.08
C HIS A 325 9.44 0.03 0.58
N SER A 326 8.67 -0.43 1.57
CA SER A 326 8.79 -1.77 2.16
C SER A 326 7.43 -2.17 2.72
N ILE A 327 7.16 -3.48 2.77
CA ILE A 327 6.03 -4.06 3.51
C ILE A 327 6.19 -3.90 5.03
N LYS A 328 7.40 -3.53 5.49
CA LYS A 328 7.73 -3.19 6.88
C LYS A 328 8.20 -1.73 7.00
N PRO A 329 7.37 -0.75 6.64
CA PRO A 329 7.77 0.64 6.52
C PRO A 329 8.13 1.26 7.88
N HIS A 330 8.98 2.29 7.84
CA HIS A 330 9.34 3.10 8.98
C HIS A 330 8.36 4.26 9.20
N ILE A 331 7.81 4.79 8.12
CA ILE A 331 6.87 5.92 8.11
C ILE A 331 5.56 5.45 7.47
N VAL A 332 4.47 5.43 8.24
CA VAL A 332 3.13 5.06 7.72
C VAL A 332 2.12 6.21 7.72
N LYS A 333 2.39 7.27 8.49
CA LYS A 333 1.50 8.45 8.60
C LYS A 333 2.24 9.69 8.13
N TYR A 334 1.83 10.19 6.96
CA TYR A 334 2.31 11.42 6.34
C TYR A 334 1.19 11.97 5.45
N GLY A 335 1.49 12.99 4.62
CA GLY A 335 0.51 13.49 3.64
C GLY A 335 -0.40 14.61 4.14
N LYS A 336 -0.07 15.24 5.28
CA LYS A 336 -0.77 16.45 5.75
C LYS A 336 0.24 17.49 6.21
N VAL A 337 0.07 18.70 5.71
CA VAL A 337 0.86 19.87 6.15
C VAL A 337 0.44 20.27 7.56
N ASP A 338 1.43 20.45 8.43
CA ASP A 338 1.25 21.02 9.75
C ASP A 338 1.10 22.53 9.66
N ALA A 339 -0.05 23.07 10.02
CA ALA A 339 -0.35 24.49 9.89
C ALA A 339 0.51 25.39 10.80
N GLY A 340 0.93 24.89 11.98
CA GLY A 340 1.72 25.66 12.93
C GLY A 340 3.18 25.85 12.47
N THR A 341 3.71 24.87 11.75
CA THR A 341 5.09 24.88 11.21
C THR A 341 5.17 25.15 9.71
N SER A 342 4.03 25.16 9.00
CA SER A 342 3.94 25.30 7.55
C SER A 342 4.86 24.31 6.81
N SER A 343 4.90 23.07 7.29
CA SER A 343 5.78 22.01 6.80
C SER A 343 5.07 20.65 6.76
N LEU A 344 5.52 19.78 5.86
CA LEU A 344 5.15 18.37 5.79
C LEU A 344 6.15 17.57 6.62
N LYS A 345 5.65 16.77 7.57
CA LYS A 345 6.48 15.96 8.48
C LYS A 345 6.38 14.47 8.17
N PHE A 346 7.49 13.77 8.33
CA PHE A 346 7.60 12.32 8.17
C PHE A 346 8.00 11.68 9.52
N PRO A 347 7.05 11.49 10.45
CA PRO A 347 7.30 10.88 11.75
C PRO A 347 7.47 9.36 11.65
N LEU A 348 8.42 8.83 12.40
CA LEU A 348 8.65 7.40 12.51
C LEU A 348 7.52 6.70 13.29
N SER A 349 7.06 5.60 12.72
CA SER A 349 6.07 4.68 13.31
C SER A 349 6.73 3.43 13.91
N ARG A 350 8.03 3.23 13.65
CA ARG A 350 8.92 2.28 14.35
C ARG A 350 10.35 2.84 14.38
N PRO A 351 11.24 2.36 15.28
CA PRO A 351 12.64 2.77 15.29
C PRO A 351 13.36 2.50 13.96
N CYS A 352 14.34 3.33 13.64
CA CYS A 352 15.24 3.23 12.49
C CYS A 352 16.66 3.47 13.00
N ASN A 353 17.55 2.47 12.91
CA ASN A 353 18.89 2.58 13.47
C ASN A 353 19.81 3.39 12.54
N LYS A 354 20.87 3.98 13.08
CA LYS A 354 21.90 4.64 12.26
C LYS A 354 22.44 3.69 11.19
N GLY A 355 22.44 4.15 9.95
CA GLY A 355 22.88 3.38 8.77
C GLY A 355 21.81 2.47 8.16
N GLU A 356 20.68 2.27 8.83
CA GLU A 356 19.54 1.52 8.29
C GLU A 356 18.81 2.37 7.24
N GLN A 357 18.27 1.70 6.20
CA GLN A 357 17.40 2.34 5.23
C GLN A 357 16.06 2.70 5.88
N CYS A 358 15.68 3.97 5.78
CA CYS A 358 14.39 4.46 6.22
C CYS A 358 13.37 4.27 5.09
N PHE A 359 12.26 3.59 5.39
CA PHE A 359 11.25 3.20 4.40
C PHE A 359 9.95 3.96 4.60
N LEU A 360 9.32 4.35 3.50
CA LEU A 360 8.01 4.98 3.45
C LEU A 360 6.96 3.97 3.00
N ASN A 361 5.77 4.02 3.59
CA ASN A 361 4.64 3.27 3.02
C ASN A 361 4.07 4.04 1.83
N TYR A 362 4.31 3.61 0.58
CA TYR A 362 3.75 4.26 -0.61
C TYR A 362 2.23 4.14 -0.68
N GLY A 363 1.71 3.05 -0.15
CA GLY A 363 0.30 2.72 -0.18
C GLY A 363 0.11 1.21 -0.03
N ASN A 364 -1.14 0.81 0.00
CA ASN A 364 -1.54 -0.59 0.13
C ASN A 364 -1.66 -1.22 -1.27
N TYR A 365 -0.53 -1.27 -1.98
CA TYR A 365 -0.49 -1.64 -3.40
C TYR A 365 -0.10 -3.10 -3.60
N SER A 366 -0.70 -3.74 -4.60
CA SER A 366 -0.28 -5.06 -5.09
C SER A 366 1.09 -4.97 -5.76
N SER A 367 1.76 -6.11 -5.86
CA SER A 367 3.01 -6.25 -6.62
C SER A 367 2.80 -5.90 -8.11
N SER A 368 1.60 -6.13 -8.67
CA SER A 368 1.28 -5.69 -10.04
C SER A 368 1.33 -4.16 -10.16
N HIS A 369 0.68 -3.45 -9.24
CA HIS A 369 0.69 -1.99 -9.22
C HIS A 369 2.09 -1.42 -8.97
N LEU A 370 2.83 -1.98 -8.00
CA LEU A 370 4.19 -1.55 -7.69
C LEU A 370 5.12 -1.78 -8.88
N LEU A 371 5.01 -2.91 -9.59
CA LEU A 371 5.83 -3.15 -10.76
C LEU A 371 5.47 -2.22 -11.92
N THR A 372 4.17 -2.04 -12.20
CA THR A 372 3.69 -1.20 -13.30
C THR A 372 4.10 0.26 -13.14
N PHE A 373 3.94 0.82 -11.94
CA PHE A 373 4.05 2.27 -11.73
C PHE A 373 5.30 2.72 -10.95
N TYR A 374 5.93 1.82 -10.21
CA TYR A 374 7.13 2.12 -9.41
C TYR A 374 8.36 1.31 -9.83
N GLY A 375 8.19 0.22 -10.58
CA GLY A 375 9.32 -0.49 -11.18
C GLY A 375 10.01 -1.54 -10.34
N PHE A 376 9.37 -2.00 -9.26
CA PHE A 376 9.98 -2.98 -8.37
C PHE A 376 8.93 -3.94 -7.81
N LEU A 377 9.40 -5.10 -7.35
CA LEU A 377 8.63 -6.03 -6.54
C LEU A 377 9.07 -5.94 -5.07
N PRO A 378 8.15 -5.81 -4.11
CA PRO A 378 8.51 -5.71 -2.69
C PRO A 378 9.20 -7.00 -2.22
N LYS A 379 10.13 -6.91 -1.26
CA LYS A 379 10.73 -8.09 -0.64
C LYS A 379 9.76 -8.74 0.34
N GLY A 380 9.70 -10.06 0.34
CA GLY A 380 8.79 -10.85 1.18
C GLY A 380 7.39 -11.04 0.56
N ASP A 381 6.50 -11.68 1.33
CA ASP A 381 5.13 -11.94 0.89
C ASP A 381 4.28 -10.66 1.10
N ASN A 382 3.91 -10.01 0.00
CA ASN A 382 3.06 -8.82 0.04
C ASN A 382 1.61 -9.22 0.37
N PRO A 383 1.02 -8.74 1.49
CA PRO A 383 -0.35 -9.09 1.86
C PRO A 383 -1.43 -8.55 0.91
N TYR A 384 -1.04 -7.65 0.01
CA TYR A 384 -1.91 -7.03 -1.01
C TYR A 384 -1.83 -7.72 -2.38
N ASP A 385 -1.04 -8.80 -2.51
CA ASP A 385 -1.05 -9.63 -3.71
C ASP A 385 -2.30 -10.49 -3.72
N VAL A 386 -3.28 -10.02 -4.49
CA VAL A 386 -4.59 -10.67 -4.65
C VAL A 386 -4.86 -11.00 -6.11
N ILE A 387 -5.55 -12.11 -6.33
CA ILE A 387 -6.11 -12.51 -7.62
C ILE A 387 -7.58 -12.11 -7.61
N PRO A 388 -8.00 -11.11 -8.40
CA PRO A 388 -9.42 -10.78 -8.54
C PRO A 388 -10.15 -11.92 -9.23
N LEU A 389 -11.39 -12.18 -8.81
CA LEU A 389 -12.29 -13.12 -9.45
C LEU A 389 -13.53 -12.38 -9.96
N ASP A 390 -13.76 -12.49 -11.26
CA ASP A 390 -15.01 -12.08 -11.88
C ASP A 390 -16.04 -13.20 -11.69
N VAL A 391 -17.04 -12.93 -10.87
CA VAL A 391 -18.15 -13.85 -10.59
C VAL A 391 -19.46 -13.17 -10.98
N ASP A 392 -20.39 -13.93 -11.56
CA ASP A 392 -21.70 -13.40 -11.95
C ASP A 392 -22.46 -12.90 -10.72
N VAL A 393 -23.01 -11.69 -10.76
CA VAL A 393 -23.72 -11.14 -9.59
C VAL A 393 -24.95 -11.99 -9.28
N ILE A 394 -24.92 -12.66 -8.12
CA ILE A 394 -26.13 -13.22 -7.51
C ILE A 394 -26.83 -12.06 -6.81
N ASP A 395 -28.05 -11.74 -7.25
CA ASP A 395 -28.87 -10.66 -6.71
C ASP A 395 -29.30 -11.03 -5.28
N ASP A 396 -28.54 -10.59 -4.29
CA ASP A 396 -28.73 -10.93 -2.88
C ASP A 396 -28.41 -9.74 -1.97
N GLU A 397 -29.41 -9.31 -1.20
CA GLU A 397 -29.33 -8.17 -0.28
C GLU A 397 -28.34 -8.39 0.88
N GLU A 398 -27.91 -9.63 1.14
CA GLU A 398 -27.00 -9.96 2.25
C GLU A 398 -25.49 -9.98 1.88
N CYS A 399 -25.12 -10.04 0.60
CA CYS A 399 -23.72 -10.06 0.19
C CYS A 399 -23.20 -8.63 -0.01
N SER A 400 -22.37 -8.13 0.92
CA SER A 400 -21.83 -6.76 0.81
C SER A 400 -20.71 -6.62 -0.23
N TRP A 401 -20.24 -7.72 -0.81
CA TRP A 401 -19.16 -7.74 -1.79
C TRP A 401 -19.69 -8.08 -3.19
N THR A 402 -19.38 -7.22 -4.15
CA THR A 402 -19.68 -7.41 -5.59
C THR A 402 -18.50 -7.95 -6.39
N SER A 403 -17.31 -7.96 -5.79
CA SER A 403 -16.08 -8.49 -6.38
C SER A 403 -15.39 -9.36 -5.33
N HIS A 404 -14.91 -10.52 -5.76
CA HIS A 404 -14.21 -11.45 -4.90
C HIS A 404 -12.73 -11.50 -5.23
N MET A 405 -11.93 -11.95 -4.27
CA MET A 405 -10.49 -11.98 -4.41
C MET A 405 -9.92 -13.16 -3.64
N LEU A 406 -8.81 -13.70 -4.14
CA LEU A 406 -8.00 -14.72 -3.48
C LEU A 406 -6.59 -14.20 -3.22
N ARG A 407 -5.89 -14.81 -2.28
CA ARG A 407 -4.48 -14.53 -1.99
C ARG A 407 -3.78 -15.80 -1.59
N GLY A 408 -2.45 -15.75 -1.42
CA GLY A 408 -1.68 -16.89 -0.93
C GLY A 408 -2.27 -17.45 0.36
N THR A 409 -2.62 -18.75 0.38
CA THR A 409 -3.32 -19.38 1.50
C THR A 409 -2.45 -19.54 2.74
N TRP A 410 -1.13 -19.32 2.61
CA TRP A 410 -0.18 -19.19 3.71
C TRP A 410 -0.40 -17.94 4.58
N LEU A 411 -1.20 -16.98 4.11
CA LEU A 411 -1.61 -15.79 4.86
C LEU A 411 -2.91 -16.01 5.68
N SER A 412 -3.51 -17.20 5.61
CA SER A 412 -4.62 -17.58 6.48
C SER A 412 -4.13 -18.44 7.63
N SER A 413 -4.75 -18.31 8.80
CA SER A 413 -4.49 -19.16 9.96
C SER A 413 -5.54 -20.26 10.14
N ASN A 414 -6.60 -20.29 9.32
CA ASN A 414 -7.72 -21.20 9.51
C ASN A 414 -7.90 -22.13 8.31
N HIS A 415 -7.28 -23.30 8.40
CA HIS A 415 -7.38 -24.38 7.40
C HIS A 415 -8.36 -25.48 7.81
N ASN A 416 -9.21 -25.22 8.81
CA ASN A 416 -10.22 -26.19 9.24
C ASN A 416 -11.30 -26.36 8.15
N ILE A 417 -12.12 -27.41 8.33
CA ILE A 417 -13.31 -27.63 7.51
C ILE A 417 -14.20 -26.37 7.50
N PHE A 418 -14.79 -26.08 6.35
CA PHE A 418 -15.52 -24.84 6.03
C PHE A 418 -14.67 -23.57 5.86
N HIS A 419 -13.34 -23.63 5.97
CA HIS A 419 -12.47 -22.48 5.74
C HIS A 419 -11.32 -22.76 4.76
N TYR A 420 -10.59 -23.86 4.95
CA TYR A 420 -9.54 -24.35 4.02
C TYR A 420 -8.40 -23.35 3.71
N GLY A 421 -8.26 -22.28 4.50
CA GLY A 421 -7.36 -21.17 4.22
C GLY A 421 -7.81 -20.26 3.07
N LEU A 422 -9.08 -20.35 2.67
CA LEU A 422 -9.73 -19.57 1.61
C LEU A 422 -10.63 -18.49 2.23
N PRO A 423 -10.85 -17.35 1.55
CA PRO A 423 -11.59 -16.24 2.10
C PRO A 423 -13.07 -16.56 2.33
N THR A 424 -13.53 -16.36 3.56
CA THR A 424 -14.92 -16.61 3.97
C THR A 424 -15.95 -15.87 3.09
N PRO A 425 -15.77 -14.59 2.68
CA PRO A 425 -16.72 -13.95 1.78
C PRO A 425 -16.89 -14.68 0.44
N LEU A 426 -15.79 -15.18 -0.15
CA LEU A 426 -15.84 -15.99 -1.38
C LEU A 426 -16.51 -17.34 -1.15
N LEU A 427 -16.14 -18.06 -0.09
CA LEU A 427 -16.73 -19.36 0.21
C LEU A 427 -18.24 -19.23 0.43
N ASN A 428 -18.70 -18.22 1.17
CA ASN A 428 -20.12 -17.97 1.39
C ASN A 428 -20.85 -17.65 0.10
N TYR A 429 -20.25 -16.85 -0.78
CA TYR A 429 -20.79 -16.59 -2.11
C TYR A 429 -20.93 -17.87 -2.94
N LEU A 430 -19.86 -18.69 -3.03
CA LEU A 430 -19.88 -19.93 -3.80
C LEU A 430 -20.85 -20.97 -3.23
N ARG A 431 -20.95 -21.08 -1.90
CA ARG A 431 -21.96 -21.92 -1.23
C ARG A 431 -23.37 -21.54 -1.64
N ARG A 432 -23.69 -20.23 -1.67
CA ARG A 432 -24.99 -19.72 -2.12
C ARG A 432 -25.23 -20.01 -3.59
N ALA A 433 -24.22 -19.87 -4.44
CA ALA A 433 -24.29 -20.26 -5.85
C ALA A 433 -24.64 -21.74 -6.03
N HIS A 434 -24.19 -22.59 -5.10
CA HIS A 434 -24.54 -24.02 -5.01
C HIS A 434 -25.84 -24.29 -4.22
N GLY A 435 -26.62 -23.27 -3.88
CA GLY A 435 -27.93 -23.39 -3.24
C GLY A 435 -27.92 -23.49 -1.71
N LEU A 436 -26.78 -23.22 -1.05
CA LEU A 436 -26.65 -23.21 0.40
C LEU A 436 -26.69 -21.79 0.96
N VAL A 437 -27.87 -21.38 1.46
CA VAL A 437 -28.07 -20.04 2.05
C VAL A 437 -27.63 -19.98 3.52
N HIS A 438 -27.87 -21.05 4.28
CA HIS A 438 -27.41 -21.21 5.66
C HIS A 438 -26.94 -22.65 5.90
N HIS A 439 -25.82 -22.82 6.62
CA HIS A 439 -25.44 -24.13 7.15
C HIS A 439 -26.54 -24.63 8.08
N SER A 440 -27.29 -25.65 7.66
CA SER A 440 -28.28 -26.28 8.54
C SER A 440 -27.53 -27.27 9.44
N GLU A 441 -27.65 -27.12 10.76
CA GLU A 441 -27.13 -28.09 11.73
C GLU A 441 -27.81 -29.48 11.57
N THR A 442 -28.98 -29.50 10.92
CA THR A 442 -29.83 -30.67 10.73
C THR A 442 -29.45 -31.56 9.54
N ASP A 443 -28.63 -31.08 8.60
CA ASP A 443 -28.24 -31.83 7.39
C ASP A 443 -26.76 -31.59 7.04
N LEU A 444 -25.88 -32.09 7.91
CA LEU A 444 -24.42 -32.01 7.73
C LEU A 444 -23.98 -32.63 6.41
N TRP A 445 -24.63 -33.72 5.97
CA TRP A 445 -24.29 -34.41 4.74
C TRP A 445 -24.47 -33.52 3.52
N LYS A 446 -25.62 -32.86 3.40
CA LYS A 446 -25.88 -31.90 2.32
C LYS A 446 -24.93 -30.71 2.35
N ASN A 447 -24.54 -30.23 3.54
CA ASN A 447 -23.53 -29.18 3.66
C ASN A 447 -22.18 -29.66 3.08
N LEU A 448 -21.75 -30.88 3.42
CA LEU A 448 -20.49 -31.46 2.93
C LEU A 448 -20.50 -31.72 1.41
N GLU A 449 -21.63 -32.13 0.83
CA GLU A 449 -21.78 -32.25 -0.63
C GLU A 449 -21.59 -30.89 -1.34
N VAL A 450 -22.15 -29.81 -0.78
CA VAL A 450 -21.93 -28.45 -1.31
C VAL A 450 -20.47 -28.03 -1.18
N GLU A 451 -19.83 -28.31 -0.04
CA GLU A 451 -18.39 -28.01 0.13
C GLU A 451 -17.54 -28.72 -0.93
N MET A 452 -17.87 -29.99 -1.24
CA MET A 452 -17.17 -30.74 -2.29
C MET A 452 -17.27 -30.02 -3.64
N GLY A 453 -18.49 -29.64 -4.05
CA GLY A 453 -18.72 -28.96 -5.33
C GLY A 453 -18.04 -27.59 -5.40
N VAL A 454 -18.02 -26.82 -4.31
CA VAL A 454 -17.30 -25.54 -4.23
C VAL A 454 -15.79 -25.74 -4.43
N LEU A 455 -15.20 -26.70 -3.73
CA LEU A 455 -13.76 -26.94 -3.78
C LEU A 455 -13.32 -27.55 -5.12
N GLU A 456 -14.12 -28.42 -5.72
CA GLU A 456 -13.84 -28.98 -7.05
C GLU A 456 -13.91 -27.90 -8.14
N ASN A 457 -14.90 -27.01 -8.09
CA ASN A 457 -15.00 -25.89 -9.02
C ASN A 457 -13.79 -24.96 -8.90
N LEU A 458 -13.44 -24.55 -7.66
CA LEU A 458 -12.25 -23.72 -7.42
C LEU A 458 -10.98 -24.40 -7.91
N ARG A 459 -10.79 -25.69 -7.60
CA ARG A 459 -9.62 -26.43 -8.06
C ARG A 459 -9.53 -26.43 -9.59
N SER A 460 -10.62 -26.71 -10.29
CA SER A 460 -10.66 -26.69 -11.76
C SER A 460 -10.29 -25.31 -12.32
N THR A 461 -10.88 -24.23 -11.81
CA THR A 461 -10.57 -22.86 -12.26
C THR A 461 -9.08 -22.53 -12.10
N PHE A 462 -8.49 -22.92 -10.98
CA PHE A 462 -7.09 -22.61 -10.70
C PHE A 462 -6.11 -23.58 -11.37
N GLU A 463 -6.54 -24.78 -11.76
CA GLU A 463 -5.75 -25.70 -12.62
C GLU A 463 -5.61 -25.09 -14.02
N ASP A 464 -6.70 -24.55 -14.58
CA ASP A 464 -6.68 -23.84 -15.86
C ASP A 464 -5.80 -22.58 -15.78
N MET A 465 -5.91 -21.81 -14.70
CA MET A 465 -5.06 -20.64 -14.48
C MET A 465 -3.58 -21.02 -14.38
N MET A 466 -3.24 -22.09 -13.64
CA MET A 466 -1.87 -22.58 -13.53
C MET A 466 -1.33 -23.03 -14.89
N HIS A 467 -2.15 -23.68 -15.72
CA HIS A 467 -1.78 -24.07 -17.06
C HIS A 467 -1.48 -22.86 -17.96
N ASN A 468 -2.32 -21.82 -17.90
CA ASN A 468 -2.12 -20.59 -18.66
C ASN A 468 -0.86 -19.82 -18.24
N LEU A 469 -0.47 -19.88 -16.96
CA LEU A 469 0.79 -19.27 -16.51
C LEU A 469 2.03 -19.95 -17.13
N GLY A 470 1.91 -21.16 -17.67
CA GLY A 470 3.00 -21.91 -18.29
C GLY A 470 4.09 -22.33 -17.30
N ASP A 471 5.14 -23.01 -17.78
CA ASP A 471 6.23 -23.48 -16.93
C ASP A 471 7.27 -22.38 -16.61
N ASP A 472 8.11 -22.64 -15.61
CA ASP A 472 9.19 -21.75 -15.20
C ASP A 472 10.17 -21.56 -16.35
N ALA A 473 10.37 -20.31 -16.78
CA ALA A 473 11.42 -20.00 -17.75
C ALA A 473 12.79 -20.18 -17.09
N GLU A 474 13.70 -20.93 -17.75
CA GLU A 474 15.08 -21.05 -17.27
C GLU A 474 15.74 -19.66 -17.22
N SER A 475 16.33 -19.33 -16.07
CA SER A 475 17.05 -18.07 -15.83
C SER A 475 18.27 -17.96 -16.74
N ILE A 476 18.08 -17.38 -17.93
CA ILE A 476 19.16 -16.86 -18.77
C ILE A 476 19.57 -15.49 -18.17
N ASP A 477 20.81 -15.07 -18.40
CA ASP A 477 21.26 -13.71 -18.06
C ASP A 477 20.46 -12.70 -18.92
N THR A 478 19.31 -12.25 -18.39
CA THR A 478 18.34 -11.41 -19.09
C THR A 478 18.32 -9.99 -18.53
N ASP A 479 17.84 -9.03 -19.34
CA ASP A 479 17.62 -7.64 -18.94
C ASP A 479 16.73 -7.51 -17.70
N TRP A 480 16.84 -6.36 -17.01
CA TRP A 480 16.15 -6.10 -15.73
C TRP A 480 14.63 -6.30 -15.83
N ASP A 481 14.00 -5.83 -16.91
CA ASP A 481 12.55 -5.91 -17.11
C ASP A 481 12.09 -7.36 -17.28
N VAL A 482 12.80 -8.15 -18.06
CA VAL A 482 12.54 -9.59 -18.23
C VAL A 482 12.66 -10.30 -16.88
N LYS A 483 13.70 -9.98 -16.09
CA LYS A 483 13.86 -10.54 -14.75
C LYS A 483 12.68 -10.21 -13.83
N MET A 484 12.22 -8.95 -13.83
CA MET A 484 11.06 -8.54 -13.03
C MET A 484 9.76 -9.20 -13.49
N ALA A 485 9.55 -9.33 -14.80
CA ALA A 485 8.41 -10.03 -15.37
C ALA A 485 8.36 -11.52 -14.94
N MET A 486 9.50 -12.22 -15.04
CA MET A 486 9.62 -13.61 -14.60
C MET A 486 9.42 -13.76 -13.09
N GLU A 487 10.01 -12.88 -12.28
CA GLU A 487 9.83 -12.91 -10.83
C GLU A 487 8.38 -12.64 -10.42
N PHE A 488 7.69 -11.72 -11.10
CA PHE A 488 6.26 -11.48 -10.88
C PHE A 488 5.43 -12.73 -11.22
N LYS A 489 5.68 -13.35 -12.38
CA LYS A 489 4.99 -14.57 -12.81
C LYS A 489 5.17 -15.69 -11.79
N GLU A 490 6.39 -15.88 -11.28
CA GLU A 490 6.67 -16.91 -10.28
C GLU A 490 5.95 -16.66 -8.95
N ARG A 491 5.90 -15.41 -8.48
CA ARG A 491 5.10 -15.05 -7.30
C ARG A 491 3.63 -15.37 -7.50
N HIS A 492 3.10 -15.14 -8.70
CA HIS A 492 1.72 -15.46 -9.03
C HIS A 492 1.47 -16.97 -9.07
N ARG A 493 2.37 -17.75 -9.68
CA ARG A 493 2.34 -19.22 -9.66
C ARG A 493 2.34 -19.76 -8.24
N LYS A 494 3.18 -19.23 -7.35
CA LYS A 494 3.19 -19.58 -5.92
C LYS A 494 1.81 -19.39 -5.28
N ILE A 495 1.13 -18.27 -5.53
CA ILE A 495 -0.23 -18.00 -5.03
C ILE A 495 -1.20 -19.07 -5.54
N VAL A 496 -1.27 -19.28 -6.85
CA VAL A 496 -2.17 -20.26 -7.48
C VAL A 496 -1.91 -21.67 -6.95
N SER A 497 -0.64 -22.08 -6.84
CA SER A 497 -0.26 -23.38 -6.28
C SER A 497 -0.78 -23.55 -4.84
N SER A 498 -0.70 -22.51 -4.01
CA SER A 498 -1.19 -22.60 -2.62
C SER A 498 -2.71 -22.74 -2.53
N ILE A 499 -3.45 -22.17 -3.49
CA ILE A 499 -4.90 -22.29 -3.58
C ILE A 499 -5.26 -23.71 -4.00
N LEU A 500 -4.57 -24.28 -5.00
CA LEU A 500 -4.75 -25.66 -5.44
C LEU A 500 -4.47 -26.68 -4.32
N ASP A 501 -3.41 -26.45 -3.56
CA ASP A 501 -3.07 -27.26 -2.38
C ASP A 501 -4.15 -27.18 -1.30
N SER A 502 -4.65 -25.97 -1.02
CA SER A 502 -5.76 -25.74 -0.09
C SER A 502 -7.03 -26.45 -0.53
N CYS A 503 -7.41 -26.36 -1.80
CA CYS A 503 -8.58 -27.05 -2.34
C CYS A 503 -8.42 -28.57 -2.24
N SER A 504 -7.26 -29.10 -2.60
CA SER A 504 -6.97 -30.53 -2.54
C SER A 504 -6.99 -31.09 -1.12
N LYS A 505 -6.46 -30.33 -0.15
CA LYS A 505 -6.55 -30.68 1.28
C LYS A 505 -7.97 -30.56 1.80
N GLY A 506 -8.71 -29.53 1.40
CA GLY A 506 -10.11 -29.34 1.76
C GLY A 506 -10.99 -30.50 1.29
N ILE A 507 -10.82 -30.95 0.05
CA ILE A 507 -11.54 -32.10 -0.51
C ILE A 507 -11.32 -33.35 0.34
N LYS A 508 -10.08 -33.62 0.76
CA LYS A 508 -9.77 -34.73 1.67
C LYS A 508 -10.46 -34.58 3.02
N LEU A 509 -10.44 -33.38 3.62
CA LEU A 509 -11.12 -33.12 4.89
C LEU A 509 -12.64 -33.37 4.80
N VAL A 510 -13.27 -32.97 3.69
CA VAL A 510 -14.70 -33.21 3.44
C VAL A 510 -14.96 -34.70 3.25
N GLN A 511 -14.13 -35.41 2.46
CA GLN A 511 -14.23 -36.86 2.29
C GLN A 511 -14.13 -37.61 3.62
N ASP A 512 -13.15 -37.26 4.45
CA ASP A 512 -12.95 -37.86 5.77
C ASP A 512 -14.13 -37.59 6.71
N ALA A 513 -14.79 -36.43 6.60
CA ALA A 513 -15.98 -36.08 7.38
C ALA A 513 -17.27 -36.78 6.90
N MET A 514 -17.27 -37.31 5.67
CA MET A 514 -18.39 -38.08 5.09
C MET A 514 -18.29 -39.59 5.36
N VAL A 515 -17.22 -40.06 6.01
CA VAL A 515 -17.04 -41.46 6.43
C VAL A 515 -17.37 -41.59 7.91
#